data_AF-A0A6G2KIK3-F1
#
_entry.id   AF-A0A6G2KIK3-F1
#
_cell.length_a   1.000
_cell.length_b   1.000
_cell.length_c   1.000
_cell.angle_alpha   90.00
_cell.angle_beta   90.00
_cell.angle_gamma   90.00
#
_symmetry.space_group_name_H-M   'P 1'
#
loop_
_entity.id
_entity.type
_entity.pdbx_description
1 polymer ?
#
loop_
_entity_poly.entity_id
_entity_poly.type
_entity_poly.pdbx_seq_one_letter_code
_entity_poly.pdbx_strand_id
1 'polypeptide(L)'
;MTREDYGRRIVSQSKIRKLGRNSYAVPSETIPNHEYVVRLGKVGWVCECPDHTEKKSVCKHIHAVFIIRKPKPHYIQYIQESQCSQCLDTKTISRGRSRYCKRCKIYYTPRRVRSRLGLDTITHGMNVFYGGNSLRKTCCTLTQRGINLTHACVLKWLSKYGNMIDEYTKTLKPRVGDHWRIDEVYMKVSGKSMYAFHMLDTETRYIIDSMVSEHKGRMT
;
A
#
# COMPACT_ATOMS: atom_id res chain seq x y z
N MET A 1 -19.48 -1.61 -19.23
CA MET A 1 -18.03 -1.77 -18.99
C MET A 1 -17.38 -0.41 -18.97
N THR A 2 -16.53 -0.15 -17.98
CA THR A 2 -15.84 1.13 -17.79
C THR A 2 -14.59 1.22 -18.68
N ARG A 3 -14.05 2.43 -18.89
CA ARG A 3 -12.78 2.65 -19.62
C ARG A 3 -11.61 1.90 -18.96
N GLU A 4 -11.67 1.72 -17.63
CA GLU A 4 -10.70 0.92 -16.88
C GLU A 4 -10.78 -0.56 -17.26
N ASP A 5 -11.98 -1.11 -17.45
CA ASP A 5 -12.17 -2.51 -17.86
C ASP A 5 -11.60 -2.80 -19.25
N TYR A 6 -11.71 -1.83 -20.19
CA TYR A 6 -11.02 -1.91 -21.48
C TYR A 6 -9.50 -1.84 -21.30
N GLY A 7 -9.00 -0.98 -20.41
CA GLY A 7 -7.58 -0.92 -20.08
C GLY A 7 -7.05 -2.28 -19.55
N ARG A 8 -7.81 -2.96 -18.70
CA ARG A 8 -7.46 -4.31 -18.19
C ARG A 8 -7.42 -5.35 -19.31
N ARG A 9 -8.35 -5.30 -20.26
CA ARG A 9 -8.37 -6.20 -21.42
C ARG A 9 -7.11 -6.08 -22.26
N ILE A 10 -6.69 -4.85 -22.58
CA ILE A 10 -5.46 -4.60 -23.34
C ILE A 10 -4.24 -5.23 -22.65
N VAL A 11 -4.12 -5.07 -21.32
CA VAL A 11 -3.02 -5.66 -20.55
C VAL A 11 -3.06 -7.20 -20.57
N SER A 12 -4.25 -7.80 -20.57
CA SER A 12 -4.41 -9.25 -20.58
C SER A 12 -4.19 -9.89 -21.96
N GLN A 13 -4.56 -9.21 -23.03
CA GLN A 13 -4.57 -9.75 -24.39
C GLN A 13 -3.31 -9.40 -25.18
N SER A 14 -2.62 -8.32 -24.81
CA SER A 14 -1.52 -7.80 -25.61
C SER A 14 -0.34 -7.33 -24.76
N LYS A 15 0.87 -7.49 -25.30
CA LYS A 15 2.10 -7.09 -24.64
C LYS A 15 2.37 -5.61 -24.91
N ILE A 16 2.20 -4.78 -23.88
CA ILE A 16 2.56 -3.35 -23.93
C ILE A 16 4.09 -3.22 -23.89
N ARG A 17 4.65 -2.45 -24.81
CA ARG A 17 6.10 -2.24 -24.92
C ARG A 17 6.49 -0.95 -24.20
N LYS A 18 7.49 -1.02 -23.33
CA LYS A 18 8.05 0.15 -22.66
C LYS A 18 9.10 0.80 -23.58
N LEU A 19 8.88 2.05 -23.97
CA LEU A 19 9.79 2.81 -24.85
C LEU A 19 10.84 3.60 -24.06
N GLY A 20 10.52 3.99 -22.82
CA GLY A 20 11.39 4.76 -21.94
C GLY A 20 10.90 4.73 -20.49
N ARG A 21 11.50 5.55 -19.60
CA ARG A 21 11.09 5.59 -18.17
C ARG A 21 9.60 5.86 -18.02
N ASN A 22 9.08 6.81 -18.80
CA ASN A 22 7.72 7.34 -18.74
C ASN A 22 7.00 7.36 -20.11
N SER A 23 7.38 6.44 -21.01
CA SER A 23 6.75 6.29 -22.34
C SER A 23 6.50 4.82 -22.68
N TYR A 24 5.33 4.55 -23.26
CA TYR A 24 4.81 3.21 -23.54
C TYR A 24 4.14 3.19 -24.92
N ALA A 25 4.33 2.11 -25.66
CA ALA A 25 3.55 1.82 -26.85
C ALA A 25 2.47 0.81 -26.48
N VAL A 26 1.21 1.22 -26.64
CA VAL A 26 0.03 0.44 -26.29
C VAL A 26 -0.70 0.02 -27.57
N PRO A 27 -0.87 -1.28 -27.84
CA PRO A 27 -1.53 -1.74 -29.04
C PRO A 27 -3.01 -1.36 -29.05
N SER A 28 -3.52 -1.09 -30.25
CA SER A 28 -4.93 -0.81 -30.52
C SER A 28 -5.72 -2.11 -30.60
N GLU A 29 -6.90 -2.15 -29.97
CA GLU A 29 -7.83 -3.29 -30.12
C GLU A 29 -8.59 -3.24 -31.46
N THR A 30 -8.75 -2.05 -32.04
CA THR A 30 -9.58 -1.83 -33.24
C THR A 30 -8.77 -1.81 -34.52
N ILE A 31 -7.51 -1.36 -34.46
CA ILE A 31 -6.65 -1.24 -35.65
C ILE A 31 -5.55 -2.29 -35.51
N PRO A 32 -5.53 -3.33 -36.36
CA PRO A 32 -4.49 -4.36 -36.31
C PRO A 32 -3.11 -3.75 -36.57
N ASN A 33 -2.09 -4.23 -35.86
CA ASN A 33 -0.70 -3.79 -35.95
C ASN A 33 -0.44 -2.29 -35.71
N HIS A 34 -1.39 -1.57 -35.11
CA HIS A 34 -1.21 -0.18 -34.73
C HIS A 34 -1.00 -0.03 -33.21
N GLU A 35 -0.04 0.79 -32.83
CA GLU A 35 0.27 1.09 -31.43
C GLU A 35 0.18 2.59 -31.18
N TYR A 36 -0.54 2.98 -30.13
CA TYR A 36 -0.59 4.34 -29.66
C TYR A 36 0.51 4.61 -28.64
N VAL A 37 1.20 5.74 -28.76
CA VAL A 37 2.17 6.15 -27.75
C VAL A 37 1.47 6.85 -26.60
N VAL A 38 1.79 6.40 -25.39
CA VAL A 38 1.35 6.98 -24.13
C VAL A 38 2.59 7.51 -23.40
N ARG A 39 2.64 8.81 -23.13
CA ARG A 39 3.77 9.50 -22.51
C ARG A 39 3.34 10.37 -21.33
N LEU A 40 4.19 10.49 -20.32
CA LEU A 40 3.97 11.45 -19.24
C LEU A 40 4.33 12.86 -19.72
N GLY A 41 3.34 13.76 -19.74
CA GLY A 41 3.53 15.19 -19.99
C GLY A 41 3.62 16.00 -18.68
N LYS A 42 3.63 17.33 -18.78
CA LYS A 42 3.78 18.25 -17.63
C LYS A 42 2.65 18.16 -16.61
N VAL A 43 1.42 17.90 -17.05
CA VAL A 43 0.21 17.92 -16.21
C VAL A 43 -0.31 16.50 -15.93
N GLY A 44 0.06 15.52 -16.75
CA GLY A 44 -0.42 14.14 -16.62
C GLY A 44 -0.06 13.28 -17.83
N TRP A 45 -0.66 12.09 -17.90
CA TRP A 45 -0.44 11.15 -19.01
C TRP A 45 -1.20 11.58 -20.26
N VAL A 46 -0.49 11.59 -21.38
CA VAL A 46 -1.00 11.97 -22.70
C VAL A 46 -0.91 10.77 -23.62
N CYS A 47 -2.00 10.48 -24.33
CA CYS A 47 -2.06 9.43 -25.34
C CYS A 47 -2.35 10.02 -26.72
N GLU A 48 -1.74 9.47 -27.75
CA GLU A 48 -1.94 9.86 -29.16
C GLU A 48 -3.24 9.32 -29.77
N CYS A 49 -4.06 8.60 -29.01
CA CYS A 49 -5.31 8.07 -29.54
C CYS A 49 -6.36 9.17 -29.78
N PRO A 50 -7.25 9.02 -30.78
CA PRO A 50 -8.33 9.98 -31.05
C PRO A 50 -9.19 10.27 -29.81
N ASP A 51 -9.54 9.23 -29.05
CA ASP A 51 -10.34 9.33 -27.84
C ASP A 51 -9.78 10.32 -26.79
N HIS A 52 -8.46 10.38 -26.64
CA HIS A 52 -7.81 11.25 -25.68
C HIS A 52 -7.65 12.66 -26.25
N THR A 53 -7.34 12.76 -27.54
CA THR A 53 -7.16 14.03 -28.24
C THR A 53 -8.46 14.84 -28.28
N GLU A 54 -9.59 14.20 -28.54
CA GLU A 54 -10.90 14.83 -28.61
C GLU A 54 -11.47 15.18 -27.22
N LYS A 55 -11.45 14.20 -26.29
CA LYS A 55 -12.14 14.34 -25.00
C LYS A 55 -11.26 14.89 -23.89
N LYS A 56 -9.94 14.95 -24.09
CA LYS A 56 -8.92 15.32 -23.07
C LYS A 56 -9.09 14.60 -21.74
N SER A 57 -9.63 13.37 -21.78
CA SER A 57 -9.95 12.55 -20.61
C SER A 57 -9.15 11.24 -20.63
N VAL A 58 -9.04 10.57 -19.48
CA VAL A 58 -8.26 9.33 -19.36
C VAL A 58 -8.85 8.24 -20.27
N CYS A 59 -8.09 7.83 -21.28
CA CYS A 59 -8.48 6.81 -22.23
C CYS A 59 -8.11 5.40 -21.74
N LYS A 60 -8.61 4.37 -22.43
CA LYS A 60 -8.30 2.97 -22.12
C LYS A 60 -6.79 2.65 -22.17
N HIS A 61 -6.04 3.29 -23.08
CA HIS A 61 -4.59 3.10 -23.19
C HIS A 61 -3.84 3.67 -21.97
N ILE A 62 -4.28 4.82 -21.44
CA ILE A 62 -3.72 5.38 -20.20
C ILE A 62 -4.06 4.48 -19.01
N HIS A 63 -5.29 3.95 -18.92
CA HIS A 63 -5.65 2.96 -17.90
C HIS A 63 -4.78 1.69 -17.97
N ALA A 64 -4.48 1.20 -19.18
CA ALA A 64 -3.59 0.05 -19.37
C ALA A 64 -2.16 0.33 -18.85
N VAL A 65 -1.62 1.52 -19.12
CA VAL A 65 -0.33 1.96 -18.56
C VAL A 65 -0.38 2.06 -17.04
N PHE A 66 -1.46 2.59 -16.46
CA PHE A 66 -1.62 2.61 -15.00
C PHE A 66 -1.56 1.22 -14.38
N ILE A 67 -2.20 0.22 -15.00
CA ILE A 67 -2.21 -1.15 -14.49
C ILE A 67 -0.80 -1.76 -14.54
N ILE A 68 -0.06 -1.56 -15.64
CA ILE A 68 1.31 -2.09 -15.77
C ILE A 68 2.29 -1.39 -14.81
N ARG A 69 2.09 -0.09 -14.58
CA ARG A 69 2.93 0.69 -13.66
C ARG A 69 2.62 0.45 -12.20
N LYS A 70 1.40 -0.01 -11.86
CA LYS A 70 1.06 -0.33 -10.47
C LYS A 70 2.08 -1.34 -9.95
N PRO A 71 2.77 -1.05 -8.83
CA PRO A 71 3.70 -1.99 -8.25
C PRO A 71 2.94 -3.28 -7.95
N LYS A 72 3.52 -4.42 -8.33
CA LYS A 72 2.96 -5.71 -7.95
C LYS A 72 2.90 -5.74 -6.42
N PRO A 73 1.78 -6.14 -5.80
CA PRO A 73 1.70 -6.24 -4.36
C PRO A 73 2.78 -7.21 -3.88
N HIS A 74 3.69 -6.73 -3.04
CA HIS A 74 4.60 -7.60 -2.31
C HIS A 74 3.82 -8.21 -1.15
N TYR A 75 3.44 -9.47 -1.29
CA TYR A 75 2.87 -10.24 -0.18
C TYR A 75 4.00 -10.62 0.78
N ILE A 76 3.95 -10.07 1.99
CA ILE A 76 4.78 -10.54 3.10
C ILE A 76 4.32 -11.95 3.43
N GLN A 77 5.18 -12.95 3.23
CA GLN A 77 4.86 -14.32 3.62
C GLN A 77 4.76 -14.40 5.15
N TYR A 78 3.60 -14.84 5.64
CA TYR A 78 3.40 -15.06 7.06
C TYR A 78 4.21 -16.29 7.48
N ILE A 79 5.25 -16.09 8.27
CA ILE A 79 6.06 -17.18 8.81
C ILE A 79 5.22 -17.89 9.86
N GLN A 80 4.80 -19.12 9.56
CA GLN A 80 4.07 -19.94 10.53
C GLN A 80 4.98 -20.25 11.72
N GLU A 81 4.43 -20.39 12.94
CA GLU A 81 5.24 -20.71 14.13
C GLU A 81 6.05 -22.02 13.98
N SER A 82 5.58 -22.93 13.12
CA SER A 82 6.22 -24.20 12.78
C SER A 82 7.39 -24.06 11.80
N GLN A 83 7.53 -22.91 11.13
CA GLN A 83 8.54 -22.65 10.11
C GLN A 83 9.78 -21.96 10.70
N CYS A 84 10.92 -22.16 10.06
CA CYS A 84 12.15 -21.46 10.38
C CYS A 84 12.06 -19.98 9.97
N SER A 85 12.48 -19.07 10.85
CA SER A 85 12.48 -17.62 10.56
C SER A 85 13.46 -17.18 9.46
N GLN A 86 14.43 -18.03 9.09
CA GLN A 86 15.45 -17.73 8.09
C GLN A 86 15.20 -18.43 6.76
N CYS A 87 14.88 -19.73 6.79
CA CYS A 87 14.71 -20.54 5.56
C CYS A 87 13.28 -21.00 5.28
N LEU A 88 12.33 -20.67 6.16
CA LEU A 88 10.90 -21.03 6.07
C LEU A 88 10.61 -22.54 6.01
N ASP A 89 11.61 -23.38 6.26
CA ASP A 89 11.48 -24.83 6.29
C ASP A 89 10.66 -25.29 7.52
N THR A 90 9.81 -26.29 7.35
CA THR A 90 8.97 -26.88 8.40
C THR A 90 9.70 -27.92 9.25
N LYS A 91 10.91 -28.35 8.83
CA LYS A 91 11.77 -29.31 9.56
C LYS A 91 12.42 -28.65 10.79
N THR A 92 11.61 -28.28 11.76
CA THR A 92 12.04 -27.61 13.00
C THR A 92 11.67 -28.46 14.22
N ILE A 93 12.61 -28.62 15.16
CA ILE A 93 12.41 -29.35 16.42
C ILE A 93 12.07 -28.34 17.51
N SER A 94 10.97 -28.57 18.23
CA SER A 94 10.59 -27.76 19.39
C SER A 94 11.41 -28.14 20.62
N ARG A 95 12.02 -27.16 21.31
CA ARG A 95 12.71 -27.29 22.59
C ARG A 95 12.22 -26.20 23.55
N GLY A 96 11.03 -26.41 24.10
CA GLY A 96 10.35 -25.46 24.98
C GLY A 96 10.03 -24.15 24.27
N ARG A 97 10.63 -23.04 24.71
CA ARG A 97 10.48 -21.72 24.07
C ARG A 97 11.28 -21.57 22.77
N SER A 98 12.36 -22.33 22.61
CA SER A 98 13.23 -22.29 21.44
C SER A 98 12.88 -23.37 20.43
N ARG A 99 13.26 -23.16 19.17
CA ARG A 99 13.18 -24.15 18.10
C ARG A 99 14.55 -24.31 17.45
N TYR A 100 14.88 -25.53 17.03
CA TYR A 100 16.08 -25.83 16.26
C TYR A 100 15.69 -26.13 14.81
N CYS A 101 16.25 -25.41 13.85
CA CYS A 101 16.04 -25.70 12.44
C CYS A 101 17.08 -26.73 11.96
N LYS A 102 16.63 -27.89 11.45
CA LYS A 102 17.55 -28.93 10.94
C LYS A 102 18.34 -28.48 9.70
N ARG A 103 17.80 -27.55 8.92
CA ARG A 103 18.40 -27.06 7.67
C ARG A 103 19.41 -25.94 7.91
N CYS A 104 19.03 -24.93 8.68
CA CYS A 104 19.92 -23.81 9.01
C CYS A 104 20.92 -24.15 10.13
N LYS A 105 20.68 -25.23 10.89
CA LYS A 105 21.45 -25.60 12.08
C LYS A 105 21.53 -24.48 13.13
N ILE A 106 20.50 -23.63 13.19
CA ILE A 106 20.39 -22.53 14.17
C ILE A 106 19.30 -22.83 15.20
N TYR A 107 19.51 -22.31 16.39
CA TYR A 107 18.46 -22.13 17.38
C TYR A 107 17.81 -20.76 17.21
N TYR A 108 16.49 -20.71 17.29
CA TYR A 108 15.74 -19.46 17.24
C TYR A 108 14.53 -19.55 18.17
N THR A 109 14.10 -18.41 18.70
CA THR A 109 12.83 -18.29 19.42
C THR A 109 11.81 -17.71 18.44
N PRO A 110 10.70 -18.40 18.13
CA PRO A 110 9.66 -17.82 17.29
C PRO A 110 9.25 -16.45 17.85
N ARG A 111 9.11 -15.44 16.99
CA ARG A 111 8.62 -14.11 17.41
C ARG A 111 7.16 -14.24 17.79
N ARG A 112 6.90 -14.61 19.04
CA ARG A 112 5.55 -14.63 19.60
C ARG A 112 5.27 -13.25 20.18
N VAL A 113 4.25 -12.61 19.63
CA VAL A 113 3.64 -11.48 20.34
C VAL A 113 3.03 -12.02 21.62
N ARG A 114 3.61 -11.68 22.77
CA ARG A 114 3.05 -12.03 24.08
C ARG A 114 1.75 -11.26 24.27
N SER A 115 0.63 -11.94 24.00
CA SER A 115 -0.72 -11.44 24.19
C SER A 115 -1.61 -12.57 24.67
N ARG A 116 -2.46 -12.29 25.66
CA ARG A 116 -3.51 -13.23 26.10
C ARG A 116 -4.54 -13.52 25.00
N LEU A 117 -4.68 -12.61 24.04
CA LEU A 117 -5.67 -12.66 22.97
C LEU A 117 -5.12 -13.22 21.65
N GLY A 118 -3.85 -13.62 21.62
CA GLY A 118 -3.16 -14.07 20.41
C GLY A 118 -2.77 -12.93 19.46
N LEU A 119 -1.96 -13.26 18.44
CA LEU A 119 -1.52 -12.30 17.42
C LEU A 119 -2.64 -12.01 16.41
N ASP A 120 -3.39 -13.03 15.99
CA ASP A 120 -4.41 -12.89 14.95
C ASP A 120 -5.52 -11.89 15.35
N THR A 121 -5.93 -11.91 16.62
CA THR A 121 -6.88 -10.93 17.17
C THR A 121 -6.34 -9.51 17.11
N ILE A 122 -5.08 -9.31 17.49
CA ILE A 122 -4.43 -7.99 17.48
C ILE A 122 -4.34 -7.50 16.04
N THR A 123 -3.84 -8.34 15.13
CA THR A 123 -3.72 -8.03 13.70
C THR A 123 -5.08 -7.71 13.10
N HIS A 124 -6.11 -8.48 13.44
CA HIS A 124 -7.47 -8.21 12.97
C HIS A 124 -7.99 -6.86 13.50
N GLY A 125 -7.82 -6.57 14.79
CA GLY A 125 -8.23 -5.30 15.37
C GLY A 125 -7.51 -4.11 14.74
N MET A 126 -6.20 -4.23 14.50
CA MET A 126 -5.41 -3.20 13.81
C MET A 126 -5.89 -3.02 12.37
N ASN A 127 -6.13 -4.10 11.62
CA ASN A 127 -6.63 -4.03 10.24
C ASN A 127 -7.99 -3.34 10.16
N VAL A 128 -8.92 -3.65 11.07
CA VAL A 128 -10.24 -2.99 11.12
C VAL A 128 -10.07 -1.49 11.37
N PHE A 129 -9.20 -1.10 12.30
CA PHE A 129 -8.91 0.31 12.60
C PHE A 129 -8.29 1.02 11.39
N TYR A 130 -7.22 0.48 10.80
CA TYR A 130 -6.57 1.08 9.62
C TYR A 130 -7.46 1.07 8.37
N GLY A 131 -8.51 0.24 8.34
CA GLY A 131 -9.60 0.31 7.36
C GLY A 131 -10.52 1.52 7.53
N GLY A 132 -10.26 2.42 8.49
CA GLY A 132 -11.02 3.66 8.71
C GLY A 132 -12.08 3.57 9.82
N ASN A 133 -12.11 2.49 10.60
CA ASN A 133 -13.07 2.35 11.70
C ASN A 133 -12.59 3.07 12.96
N SER A 134 -13.52 3.68 13.70
CA SER A 134 -13.22 4.25 15.02
C SER A 134 -12.85 3.15 16.03
N LEU A 135 -12.12 3.51 17.09
CA LEU A 135 -11.75 2.56 18.15
C LEU A 135 -12.95 1.82 18.75
N ARG A 136 -14.09 2.52 18.90
CA ARG A 136 -15.34 1.92 19.41
C ARG A 136 -15.94 0.95 18.40
N LYS A 137 -15.91 1.28 17.10
CA LYS A 137 -16.40 0.39 16.05
C LYS A 137 -15.52 -0.85 15.92
N THR A 138 -14.20 -0.69 15.95
CA THR A 138 -13.24 -1.81 16.01
C THR A 138 -13.52 -2.73 17.19
N CYS A 139 -13.74 -2.16 18.38
CA CYS A 139 -14.13 -2.93 19.55
C CYS A 139 -15.43 -3.71 19.34
N CYS A 140 -16.46 -3.07 18.77
CA CYS A 140 -17.74 -3.73 18.45
C CYS A 140 -17.54 -4.91 17.49
N THR A 141 -16.72 -4.76 16.45
CA THR A 141 -16.37 -5.84 15.52
C THR A 141 -15.65 -6.99 16.22
N LEU A 142 -14.78 -6.71 17.18
CA LEU A 142 -14.09 -7.74 17.99
C LEU A 142 -15.05 -8.44 18.95
N THR A 143 -15.98 -7.70 19.57
CA THR A 143 -17.04 -8.26 20.42
C THR A 143 -17.94 -9.22 19.66
N GLN A 144 -18.31 -8.91 18.41
CA GLN A 144 -19.08 -9.83 17.55
C GLN A 144 -18.36 -11.16 17.29
N ARG A 145 -17.03 -11.19 17.42
CA ARG A 145 -16.20 -12.40 17.34
C ARG A 145 -15.95 -13.07 18.70
N GLY A 146 -16.69 -12.67 19.74
CA GLY A 146 -16.59 -13.19 21.10
C GLY A 146 -15.46 -12.56 21.94
N ILE A 147 -14.85 -11.47 21.47
CA ILE A 147 -13.70 -10.85 22.14
C ILE A 147 -14.12 -9.54 22.79
N ASN A 148 -14.37 -9.59 24.10
CA ASN A 148 -14.76 -8.42 24.89
C ASN A 148 -13.53 -7.68 25.42
N LEU A 149 -13.36 -6.43 24.98
CA LEU A 149 -12.28 -5.55 25.38
C LEU A 149 -12.74 -4.11 25.39
N THR A 150 -11.95 -3.20 25.94
CA THR A 150 -12.23 -1.77 25.89
C THR A 150 -11.50 -1.11 24.73
N HIS A 151 -12.01 0.01 24.24
CA HIS A 151 -11.35 0.80 23.19
C HIS A 151 -9.92 1.23 23.59
N ALA A 152 -9.65 1.39 24.90
CA ALA A 152 -8.31 1.66 25.43
C ALA A 152 -7.32 0.50 25.17
N CYS A 153 -7.77 -0.75 25.17
CA CYS A 153 -6.93 -1.89 24.80
C CYS A 153 -6.49 -1.82 23.33
N VAL A 154 -7.41 -1.49 22.42
CA VAL A 154 -7.09 -1.29 20.99
C VAL A 154 -6.11 -0.13 20.82
N LEU A 155 -6.32 0.98 21.53
CA LEU A 155 -5.41 2.12 21.50
C LEU A 155 -3.98 1.73 21.94
N LYS A 156 -3.84 0.95 23.02
CA LYS A 156 -2.53 0.44 23.46
C LYS A 156 -1.84 -0.43 22.40
N TRP A 157 -2.61 -1.25 21.66
CA TRP A 157 -2.06 -2.02 20.55
C TRP A 157 -1.59 -1.10 19.42
N LEU A 158 -2.39 -0.11 19.05
CA LEU A 158 -2.03 0.84 18.00
C LEU A 158 -0.77 1.62 18.36
N SER A 159 -0.63 2.11 19.60
CA SER A 159 0.60 2.78 20.03
C SER A 159 1.80 1.83 19.98
N LYS A 160 1.67 0.61 20.51
CA LYS A 160 2.79 -0.34 20.58
C LYS A 160 3.24 -0.85 19.21
N TYR A 161 2.30 -1.37 18.43
CA TYR A 161 2.60 -1.98 17.12
C TYR A 161 2.67 -0.94 16.01
N GLY A 162 1.95 0.18 16.12
CA GLY A 162 2.10 1.30 15.21
C GLY A 162 3.51 1.87 15.23
N ASN A 163 4.12 2.05 16.41
CA ASN A 163 5.52 2.49 16.51
C ASN A 163 6.49 1.47 15.87
N MET A 164 6.29 0.17 16.10
CA MET A 164 7.10 -0.86 15.44
C MET A 164 6.95 -0.85 13.91
N ILE A 165 5.73 -0.61 13.41
CA ILE A 165 5.47 -0.48 11.97
C ILE A 165 6.16 0.78 11.44
N ASP A 166 6.06 1.92 12.14
CA ASP A 166 6.68 3.19 11.76
C ASP A 166 8.21 3.05 11.62
N GLU A 167 8.87 2.47 12.63
CA GLU A 167 10.31 2.16 12.60
C GLU A 167 10.67 1.28 11.40
N TYR A 168 9.89 0.24 11.13
CA TYR A 168 10.10 -0.63 9.97
C TYR A 168 9.91 0.14 8.66
N THR A 169 8.86 0.94 8.53
CA THR A 169 8.58 1.70 7.30
C THR A 169 9.67 2.74 6.98
N LYS A 170 10.33 3.32 7.99
CA LYS A 170 11.49 4.19 7.80
C LYS A 170 12.68 3.49 7.14
N THR A 171 12.79 2.17 7.28
CA THR A 171 13.84 1.38 6.59
C THR A 171 13.53 1.14 5.11
N LEU A 172 12.26 1.27 4.72
CA LEU A 172 11.83 1.08 3.35
C LEU A 172 12.13 2.35 2.54
N LYS A 173 13.00 2.24 1.54
CA LYS A 173 13.26 3.33 0.59
C LYS A 173 12.40 3.15 -0.66
N PRO A 174 11.27 3.86 -0.79
CA PRO A 174 10.47 3.84 -2.01
C PRO A 174 11.29 4.42 -3.18
N ARG A 175 11.07 3.89 -4.39
CA ARG A 175 11.55 4.54 -5.62
C ARG A 175 10.55 5.63 -5.99
N VAL A 176 10.85 6.87 -5.63
CA VAL A 176 10.07 8.06 -6.01
C VAL A 176 10.53 8.60 -7.36
N GLY A 177 9.64 9.26 -8.08
CA GLY A 177 9.93 9.95 -9.34
C GLY A 177 10.45 11.36 -9.12
N ASP A 178 10.68 12.08 -10.22
CA ASP A 178 11.26 13.43 -10.21
C ASP A 178 10.19 14.53 -10.02
N HIS A 179 8.91 14.13 -9.95
CA HIS A 179 7.77 15.04 -9.80
C HIS A 179 6.95 14.68 -8.57
N TRP A 180 6.61 15.67 -7.77
CA TRP A 180 5.86 15.53 -6.52
C TRP A 180 4.72 16.54 -6.46
N ARG A 181 3.67 16.17 -5.72
CA ARG A 181 2.48 17.00 -5.45
C ARG A 181 2.31 17.12 -3.96
N ILE A 182 1.73 18.22 -3.50
CA ILE A 182 1.39 18.40 -2.09
C ILE A 182 -0.13 18.47 -1.98
N ASP A 183 -0.71 17.57 -1.18
CA ASP A 183 -2.13 17.61 -0.85
C ASP A 183 -2.29 18.28 0.54
N GLU A 184 -3.21 19.24 0.65
CA GLU A 184 -3.57 19.92 1.90
C GLU A 184 -4.91 19.38 2.42
N VAL A 185 -4.93 18.95 3.67
CA VAL A 185 -6.13 18.44 4.35
C VAL A 185 -6.38 19.26 5.61
N TYR A 186 -7.57 19.83 5.70
CA TYR A 186 -8.03 20.49 6.92
C TYR A 186 -8.62 19.47 7.90
N MET A 187 -8.16 19.49 9.15
CA MET A 187 -8.61 18.57 10.19
C MET A 187 -8.73 19.27 11.54
N LYS A 188 -9.54 18.71 12.45
CA LYS A 188 -9.61 19.17 13.85
C LYS A 188 -8.91 18.17 14.77
N VAL A 189 -7.95 18.63 15.55
CA VAL A 189 -7.25 17.84 16.57
C VAL A 189 -7.55 18.43 17.93
N SER A 190 -8.22 17.67 18.80
CA SER A 190 -8.60 18.11 20.15
C SER A 190 -9.32 19.47 20.18
N GLY A 191 -10.19 19.71 19.20
CA GLY A 191 -10.96 20.96 19.07
C GLY A 191 -10.23 22.10 18.34
N LYS A 192 -8.90 22.00 18.14
CA LYS A 192 -8.12 22.98 17.37
C LYS A 192 -8.12 22.63 15.88
N SER A 193 -8.26 23.65 15.05
CA SER A 193 -8.15 23.52 13.60
C SER A 193 -6.69 23.42 13.18
N MET A 194 -6.36 22.39 12.40
CA MET A 194 -5.03 22.07 11.92
C MET A 194 -5.06 21.80 10.42
N TYR A 195 -3.90 21.94 9.79
CA TYR A 195 -3.65 21.59 8.40
C TYR A 195 -2.62 20.46 8.33
N ALA A 196 -2.98 19.37 7.68
CA ALA A 196 -2.06 18.30 7.32
C ALA A 196 -1.63 18.48 5.86
N PHE A 197 -0.32 18.49 5.63
CA PHE A 197 0.30 18.54 4.31
C PHE A 197 0.92 17.19 4.02
N HIS A 198 0.56 16.57 2.90
CA HIS A 198 1.13 15.31 2.45
C HIS A 198 1.88 15.53 1.14
N MET A 199 3.20 15.32 1.16
CA MET A 199 4.01 15.32 -0.05
C MET A 199 3.92 13.94 -0.71
N LEU A 200 3.35 13.90 -1.90
CA LEU A 200 3.03 12.69 -2.62
C LEU A 200 3.86 12.61 -3.90
N ASP A 201 4.38 11.43 -4.18
CA ASP A 201 4.92 11.13 -5.50
C ASP A 201 3.79 11.22 -6.56
N THR A 202 4.06 11.92 -7.67
CA THR A 202 3.05 12.23 -8.69
C THR A 202 2.47 10.97 -9.34
N GLU A 203 3.29 9.93 -9.47
CA GLU A 203 2.97 8.74 -10.25
C GLU A 203 2.43 7.61 -9.37
N THR A 204 3.14 7.29 -8.29
CA THR A 204 2.81 6.19 -7.38
C THR A 204 1.82 6.60 -6.28
N ARG A 205 1.64 7.92 -6.07
CA ARG A 205 0.88 8.49 -4.94
C ARG A 205 1.40 8.03 -3.59
N TYR A 206 2.65 7.59 -3.53
CA TYR A 206 3.33 7.27 -2.30
C TYR A 206 3.56 8.55 -1.48
N ILE A 207 3.25 8.53 -0.18
CA ILE A 207 3.51 9.62 0.74
C ILE A 207 5.01 9.65 1.04
N ILE A 208 5.70 10.64 0.48
CA ILE A 208 7.13 10.87 0.69
C ILE A 208 7.36 11.50 2.06
N ASP A 209 6.55 12.49 2.42
CA ASP A 209 6.63 13.17 3.70
C ASP A 209 5.26 13.69 4.15
N SER A 210 5.09 13.94 5.44
CA SER A 210 3.86 14.46 6.03
C SER A 210 4.15 15.44 7.16
N MET A 211 3.48 16.58 7.13
CA MET A 211 3.62 17.63 8.15
C MET A 211 2.24 18.07 8.64
N VAL A 212 2.12 18.38 9.93
CA VAL A 212 0.91 18.97 10.52
C VAL A 212 1.25 20.33 11.12
N SER A 213 0.45 21.34 10.79
CA SER A 213 0.66 22.74 11.21
C SER A 213 -0.66 23.38 11.65
N GLU A 214 -0.61 24.30 12.62
CA GLU A 214 -1.77 25.14 13.00
C GLU A 214 -2.11 26.17 11.91
N HIS A 215 -1.11 26.56 11.11
CA HIS A 215 -1.25 27.58 10.08
C HIS A 215 -1.16 26.99 8.68
N LYS A 216 -2.03 27.48 7.79
CA LYS A 216 -1.90 27.27 6.36
C LYS A 216 -0.59 27.92 5.90
N GLY A 217 0.22 27.19 5.14
CA GLY A 217 1.58 27.60 4.79
C GLY A 217 1.64 29.04 4.29
N ARG A 218 2.34 29.91 5.02
CA ARG A 218 2.88 31.15 4.48
C ARG A 218 4.22 30.79 3.85
N MET A 219 4.33 30.92 2.53
CA MET A 219 5.62 30.93 1.86
C MET A 219 6.30 32.25 2.21
N THR A 220 7.18 32.25 3.20
CA THR A 220 8.19 33.30 3.39
C THR A 220 9.53 32.76 2.94
#